data_AF-A0A9D3WJT4-F1
#
_entry.id   AF-A0A9D3WJT4-F1
#
_cell.length_a   1.000
_cell.length_b   1.000
_cell.length_c   1.000
_cell.angle_alpha   90.00
_cell.angle_beta   90.00
_cell.angle_gamma   90.00
#
_symmetry.space_group_name_H-M   'P 1'
#
loop_
_entity.id
_entity.type
_entity.pdbx_description
1 polymer ?
#
loop_
_entity_poly.entity_id
_entity_poly.type
_entity_poly.pdbx_seq_one_letter_code
_entity_poly.pdbx_strand_id
1 'polypeptide(L)'
;MCQYEAEDNLHVLRECPVAKDMWKLIVSEASWSQFFSNNLLEWVKTNLGNHGRLPRHGVPWSTLFGILAWRIWKNKNLFVFQELTWSSVEAIKVSISWAKRYNAINSWDSSRNSNSEYLLGN
;
A
#
# COMPACT_ATOMS: atom_id res chain seq x y z
N MET A 1 -9.77 -12.37 9.61
CA MET A 1 -10.57 -11.63 8.61
C MET A 1 -12.04 -11.99 8.80
N CYS A 2 -12.95 -11.18 8.30
CA CYS A 2 -14.35 -11.58 8.22
C CYS A 2 -14.50 -12.80 7.29
N GLN A 3 -15.54 -13.59 7.53
CA GLN A 3 -15.90 -14.78 6.75
C GLN A 3 -17.21 -14.53 6.01
N TYR A 4 -17.37 -13.34 5.41
CA TYR A 4 -18.63 -13.01 4.74
C TYR A 4 -18.77 -13.85 3.45
N GLU A 5 -19.97 -14.38 3.18
CA GLU A 5 -20.21 -15.30 2.05
C GLU A 5 -20.03 -14.64 0.67
N ALA A 6 -20.14 -13.31 0.59
CA ALA A 6 -19.88 -12.52 -0.61
C ALA A 6 -19.06 -11.28 -0.25
N GLU A 7 -17.74 -11.44 -0.15
CA GLU A 7 -16.84 -10.29 -0.05
C GLU A 7 -16.55 -9.76 -1.46
N ASP A 8 -16.98 -8.53 -1.75
CA ASP A 8 -16.49 -7.84 -2.92
C ASP A 8 -15.03 -7.36 -2.72
N ASN A 9 -14.36 -7.02 -3.81
CA ASN A 9 -12.96 -6.58 -3.76
C ASN A 9 -12.76 -5.35 -2.86
N LEU A 10 -13.76 -4.48 -2.74
CA LEU A 10 -13.69 -3.28 -1.91
C LEU A 10 -13.74 -3.64 -0.42
N HIS A 11 -14.59 -4.61 -0.07
CA HIS A 11 -14.69 -5.15 1.27
C HIS A 11 -13.38 -5.79 1.72
N VAL A 12 -12.81 -6.69 0.91
CA VAL A 12 -11.53 -7.34 1.22
C VAL A 12 -10.43 -6.31 1.45
N LEU A 13 -10.32 -5.34 0.54
CA LEU A 13 -9.20 -4.40 0.53
C LEU A 13 -9.34 -3.25 1.52
N ARG A 14 -10.55 -2.86 1.90
CA ARG A 14 -10.79 -1.61 2.62
C ARG A 14 -11.82 -1.71 3.74
N GLU A 15 -12.97 -2.32 3.50
CA GLU A 15 -14.13 -2.16 4.39
C GLU A 15 -14.21 -3.22 5.49
N CYS A 16 -13.58 -4.38 5.31
CA CYS A 16 -13.51 -5.36 6.37
C CYS A 16 -12.82 -4.77 7.61
N PRO A 17 -13.24 -5.11 8.84
CA PRO A 17 -12.70 -4.49 10.05
C PRO A 17 -11.18 -4.54 10.13
N VAL A 18 -10.59 -5.68 9.77
CA VAL A 18 -9.12 -5.89 9.78
C VAL A 18 -8.42 -4.94 8.81
N ALA A 19 -8.88 -4.85 7.55
CA ALA A 19 -8.28 -3.94 6.57
C ALA A 19 -8.50 -2.47 6.97
N LYS A 20 -9.70 -2.13 7.45
CA LYS A 20 -10.06 -0.79 7.90
C LYS A 20 -9.15 -0.31 9.02
N ASP A 21 -8.90 -1.16 10.02
CA ASP A 21 -7.99 -0.86 11.13
C ASP A 21 -6.55 -0.70 10.65
N MET A 22 -6.10 -1.54 9.71
CA MET A 22 -4.78 -1.38 9.10
C MET A 22 -4.62 -0.03 8.40
N TRP A 23 -5.63 0.41 7.64
CA TRP A 23 -5.60 1.71 6.98
C TRP A 23 -5.62 2.87 7.98
N LYS A 24 -6.43 2.78 9.04
CA LYS A 24 -6.51 3.80 10.09
C LYS A 24 -5.19 4.01 10.84
N LEU A 25 -4.32 3.00 10.90
CA LEU A 25 -3.00 3.12 11.51
C LEU A 25 -2.01 3.94 10.68
N ILE A 26 -2.31 4.24 9.41
CA ILE A 26 -1.39 4.90 8.47
C ILE A 26 -1.99 6.17 7.89
N VAL A 27 -3.30 6.17 7.62
CA VAL A 27 -4.04 7.32 7.11
C VAL A 27 -4.35 8.24 8.28
N SER A 28 -4.04 9.53 8.12
CA SER A 28 -4.41 10.57 9.09
C SER A 28 -5.91 10.57 9.36
N GLU A 29 -6.32 10.72 10.62
CA GLU A 29 -7.75 10.76 11.01
C GLU A 29 -8.54 11.81 10.22
N ALA A 30 -7.92 12.96 9.95
CA ALA A 30 -8.52 14.04 9.16
C ALA A 30 -8.90 13.61 7.73
N SER A 31 -8.31 12.55 7.20
CA SER A 31 -8.54 12.05 5.85
C SER A 31 -9.43 10.79 5.81
N TRP A 32 -9.87 10.26 6.95
CA TRP A 32 -10.65 9.01 6.99
C TRP A 32 -11.96 9.11 6.20
N SER A 33 -12.70 10.21 6.34
CA SER A 33 -13.98 10.40 5.62
C SER A 33 -13.80 10.31 4.11
N GLN A 34 -12.79 10.97 3.56
CA GLN A 34 -12.45 10.92 2.15
C GLN A 34 -11.92 9.54 1.74
N PHE A 35 -11.05 8.94 2.56
CA PHE A 35 -10.41 7.67 2.25
C PHE A 35 -11.41 6.51 2.16
N PHE A 36 -12.45 6.51 2.99
CA PHE A 36 -13.44 5.42 3.08
C PHE A 36 -14.75 5.69 2.31
N SER A 37 -14.86 6.78 1.53
CA SER A 37 -16.11 7.14 0.83
C SER A 37 -16.12 6.79 -0.67
N ASN A 38 -14.97 6.72 -1.33
CA ASN A 38 -14.91 6.50 -2.78
C ASN A 38 -15.31 5.06 -3.18
N ASN A 39 -15.79 4.86 -4.41
CA ASN A 39 -15.92 3.52 -4.99
C ASN A 39 -14.53 2.90 -5.23
N LEU A 40 -14.46 1.59 -5.50
CA LEU A 40 -13.19 0.87 -5.66
C LEU A 40 -12.26 1.48 -6.72
N LEU A 41 -12.78 1.79 -7.91
CA LEU A 41 -11.96 2.30 -9.01
C LEU A 41 -11.37 3.66 -8.67
N GLU A 42 -12.20 4.57 -8.16
CA GLU A 42 -11.75 5.90 -7.77
C GLU A 42 -10.78 5.82 -6.59
N TRP A 43 -11.08 4.99 -5.60
CA TRP A 43 -10.20 4.77 -4.44
C TRP A 43 -8.80 4.28 -4.85
N VAL A 44 -8.70 3.32 -5.78
CA VAL A 44 -7.41 2.84 -6.29
C VAL A 44 -6.70 3.93 -7.08
N LYS A 45 -7.40 4.62 -7.99
CA LYS A 45 -6.81 5.69 -8.82
C LYS A 45 -6.28 6.85 -7.98
N THR A 46 -7.08 7.38 -7.05
CA THR A 46 -6.69 8.51 -6.20
C THR A 46 -5.44 8.16 -5.38
N ASN A 47 -5.38 6.96 -4.81
CA ASN A 47 -4.28 6.59 -3.93
C ASN A 47 -3.00 6.21 -4.68
N LEU A 48 -3.09 5.52 -5.82
CA LEU A 48 -1.92 5.21 -6.66
C LEU A 48 -1.39 6.45 -7.41
N GLY A 49 -2.25 7.43 -7.69
CA GLY A 49 -1.84 8.71 -8.30
C GLY A 49 -1.27 9.73 -7.31
N ASN A 50 -1.36 9.49 -6.00
CA ASN A 50 -0.82 10.40 -5.00
C ASN A 50 0.68 10.11 -4.76
N HIS A 51 1.52 10.97 -5.33
CA HIS A 51 2.98 10.92 -5.22
C HIS A 51 3.54 11.68 -4.00
N GLY A 52 2.68 12.15 -3.10
CA GLY A 52 3.08 12.72 -1.82
C GLY A 52 3.87 11.71 -0.99
N ARG A 53 4.76 12.19 -0.12
CA ARG A 53 5.56 11.36 0.77
C ARG A 53 4.95 11.27 2.15
N LEU A 54 5.03 10.09 2.78
CA LEU A 54 4.68 9.96 4.18
C LEU A 54 5.70 10.73 5.05
N PRO A 55 5.27 11.73 5.84
CA PRO A 55 6.18 12.59 6.59
C PRO A 55 7.15 11.84 7.52
N ARG A 56 6.74 10.69 8.07
CA ARG A 56 7.56 9.87 8.99
C ARG A 56 8.42 8.80 8.33
N HIS A 57 8.17 8.47 7.06
CA HIS A 57 8.80 7.31 6.43
C HIS A 57 9.56 7.64 5.15
N GLY A 58 9.36 8.83 4.57
CA GLY A 58 10.05 9.28 3.36
C GLY A 58 9.68 8.50 2.09
N VAL A 59 8.75 7.55 2.20
CA VAL A 59 8.25 6.73 1.08
C VAL A 59 7.09 7.44 0.38
N PRO A 60 7.00 7.37 -0.96
CA PRO A 60 5.80 7.78 -1.67
C PRO A 60 4.59 7.00 -1.19
N TRP A 61 3.48 7.70 -1.03
CA TRP A 61 2.21 7.13 -0.58
C TRP A 61 1.72 6.07 -1.56
N SER A 62 1.71 6.36 -2.86
CA SER A 62 1.33 5.42 -3.91
C SER A 62 2.04 4.07 -3.81
N THR A 63 3.36 4.07 -3.57
CA THR A 63 4.14 2.85 -3.33
C THR A 63 3.65 2.08 -2.11
N LEU A 64 3.52 2.75 -0.96
CA LEU A 64 3.09 2.12 0.29
C LEU A 64 1.66 1.58 0.18
N PHE A 65 0.78 2.37 -0.42
CA PHE A 65 -0.61 2.00 -0.67
C PHE A 65 -0.69 0.73 -1.52
N GLY A 66 0.01 0.67 -2.65
CA GLY A 66 0.01 -0.51 -3.53
C GLY A 66 0.51 -1.76 -2.81
N ILE A 67 1.62 -1.65 -2.07
CA ILE A 67 2.17 -2.77 -1.30
C ILE A 67 1.19 -3.24 -0.22
N LEU A 68 0.59 -2.31 0.52
CA LEU A 68 -0.31 -2.66 1.61
C LEU A 68 -1.63 -3.25 1.11
N ALA A 69 -2.20 -2.70 0.03
CA ALA A 69 -3.39 -3.25 -0.62
C ALA A 69 -3.14 -4.68 -1.11
N TRP A 70 -2.02 -4.92 -1.79
CA TRP A 70 -1.60 -6.27 -2.19
C TRP A 70 -1.43 -7.19 -0.97
N ARG A 71 -0.84 -6.70 0.13
CA ARG A 71 -0.62 -7.50 1.33
C ARG A 71 -1.93 -7.86 2.04
N ILE A 72 -2.90 -6.96 2.08
CA ILE A 72 -4.24 -7.23 2.60
C ILE A 72 -4.91 -8.35 1.79
N TRP A 73 -4.90 -8.25 0.46
CA TRP A 73 -5.42 -9.29 -0.43
C TRP A 73 -4.69 -10.62 -0.24
N LYS A 74 -3.36 -10.60 -0.18
CA LYS A 74 -2.55 -11.81 0.05
C LYS A 74 -2.88 -12.47 1.39
N ASN A 75 -3.01 -11.68 2.45
CA ASN A 75 -3.40 -12.20 3.76
C ASN A 75 -4.78 -12.86 3.72
N LYS A 76 -5.72 -12.37 2.89
CA LYS A 76 -7.04 -12.97 2.73
C LYS A 76 -6.94 -14.33 2.08
N ASN A 77 -6.17 -14.43 1.01
CA ASN A 77 -5.95 -15.71 0.36
C ASN A 77 -5.26 -16.71 1.29
N LEU A 78 -4.24 -16.28 2.04
CA LEU A 78 -3.59 -17.16 3.01
C LEU A 78 -4.55 -17.64 4.10
N PHE A 79 -5.45 -16.78 4.58
CA PHE A 79 -6.47 -17.17 5.53
C PHE A 79 -7.46 -18.18 4.93
N VAL A 80 -7.94 -17.95 3.70
CA VAL A 80 -8.90 -18.84 3.02
C VAL A 80 -8.30 -20.20 2.68
N PHE A 81 -7.07 -20.24 2.18
CA PHE A 81 -6.47 -21.48 1.68
C PHE A 81 -5.60 -22.22 2.71
N GLN A 82 -5.18 -21.56 3.79
CA GLN A 82 -4.20 -22.10 4.74
C GLN A 82 -4.53 -21.78 6.20
N GLU A 83 -5.65 -21.10 6.48
CA GLU A 83 -6.05 -20.67 7.84
C GLU A 83 -5.01 -19.79 8.56
N LEU A 84 -4.07 -19.20 7.81
CA LEU A 84 -3.03 -18.36 8.38
C LEU A 84 -3.53 -16.94 8.65
N THR A 85 -3.38 -16.48 9.88
CA THR A 85 -3.66 -15.10 10.29
C THR A 85 -2.39 -14.29 10.43
N TRP A 86 -2.48 -12.99 10.18
CA TRP A 86 -1.36 -12.06 10.27
C TRP A 86 -1.70 -10.89 11.18
N SER A 87 -0.74 -10.41 11.96
CA SER A 87 -0.88 -9.18 12.73
C SER A 87 -0.93 -7.97 11.79
N SER A 88 -1.93 -7.10 12.00
CA SER A 88 -2.05 -5.81 11.30
C SER A 88 -0.77 -4.99 11.42
N VAL A 89 -0.18 -4.94 12.62
CA VAL A 89 1.04 -4.16 12.90
C VAL A 89 2.23 -4.73 12.13
N GLU A 90 2.39 -6.05 12.10
CA GLU A 90 3.49 -6.69 11.36
C GLU A 90 3.33 -6.52 9.85
N ALA A 91 2.10 -6.65 9.34
CA ALA A 91 1.81 -6.42 7.94
C ALA A 91 2.16 -4.99 7.51
N ILE A 92 1.85 -4.00 8.34
CA ILE A 92 2.21 -2.59 8.10
C ILE A 92 3.71 -2.39 8.14
N LYS A 93 4.40 -2.91 9.17
CA LYS A 93 5.86 -2.81 9.31
C LYS A 93 6.58 -3.40 8.10
N VAL A 94 6.18 -4.60 7.67
CA VAL A 94 6.74 -5.25 6.47
C VAL A 94 6.48 -4.42 5.22
N SER A 95 5.26 -3.89 5.07
CA SER A 95 4.90 -3.05 3.91
C SER A 95 5.72 -1.77 3.84
N ILE A 96 5.97 -1.10 4.99
CA ILE A 96 6.85 0.07 5.06
C ILE A 96 8.30 -0.31 4.69
N SER A 97 8.83 -1.42 5.21
CA SER A 97 10.17 -1.89 4.89
C SER A 97 10.34 -2.18 3.40
N TRP A 98 9.34 -2.82 2.79
CA TRP A 98 9.33 -3.09 1.35
C TRP A 98 9.24 -1.81 0.53
N ALA A 99 8.38 -0.87 0.92
CA ALA A 99 8.28 0.44 0.26
C ALA A 99 9.62 1.19 0.31
N LYS A 100 10.29 1.20 1.47
CA LYS A 100 11.62 1.82 1.62
C LYS A 100 12.64 1.19 0.67
N ARG A 101 12.71 -0.14 0.62
CA ARG A 101 13.64 -0.86 -0.26
C ARG A 101 13.37 -0.60 -1.74
N TYR A 102 12.10 -0.65 -2.16
CA TYR A 102 11.70 -0.37 -3.52
C TYR A 102 12.10 1.06 -3.94
N ASN A 103 11.86 2.05 -3.09
CA ASN A 103 12.28 3.42 -3.38
C ASN A 103 13.79 3.60 -3.44
N ALA A 104 14.55 2.90 -2.60
CA ALA A 104 16.01 2.94 -2.66
C ALA A 104 16.53 2.39 -4.00
N ILE A 105 15.99 1.27 -4.48
CA ILE A 105 16.32 0.68 -5.78
C ILE A 105 15.96 1.66 -6.91
N ASN A 106 14.73 2.20 -6.93
CA ASN A 106 14.33 3.16 -7.96
C ASN A 106 15.19 4.43 -7.96
N SER A 107 15.58 4.93 -6.79
CA SER A 107 16.46 6.11 -6.68
C SER A 107 17.86 5.83 -7.23
N TRP A 108 18.35 4.60 -7.03
CA TRP A 108 19.62 4.13 -7.56
C TRP A 108 19.58 3.94 -9.08
N ASP A 109 18.51 3.36 -9.61
CA ASP A 109 18.36 3.20 -11.07
C ASP A 109 18.24 4.56 -11.77
N SER A 110 17.52 5.51 -11.14
CA SER A 110 17.41 6.88 -11.65
C SER A 110 18.78 7.57 -11.72
N SER A 111 19.62 7.44 -10.68
CA SER A 111 20.95 8.05 -10.67
C SER A 111 21.90 7.41 -11.70
N ARG A 112 21.80 6.10 -11.94
CA ARG A 112 22.56 5.41 -12.98
C ARG A 112 22.18 5.87 -14.38
N ASN A 113 20.88 6.03 -14.66
CA ASN A 113 20.40 6.47 -15.96
C ASN A 113 20.83 7.92 -16.25
N SER A 114 20.72 8.81 -15.26
CA SER A 114 21.25 10.18 -15.38
C SER A 114 22.75 10.17 -15.69
N ASN A 115 23.55 9.38 -14.97
CA ASN A 115 24.99 9.29 -15.20
C ASN A 115 25.36 8.70 -16.57
N SER A 116 24.55 7.79 -17.13
CA SER A 116 24.77 7.21 -18.46
C SER A 116 24.49 8.22 -19.57
N GLU A 117 23.49 9.09 -19.42
CA GLU A 117 23.20 10.16 -20.39
C GLU A 117 24.32 11.20 -20.43
N TYR A 118 24.94 11.53 -19.29
CA TYR A 118 26.09 12.44 -19.26
C TYR A 118 27.35 11.86 -19.91
N LEU A 119 27.55 10.53 -19.89
CA LEU A 119 28.76 9.89 -20.46
C LEU A 119 28.68 9.64 -21.97
N LEU A 120 27.48 9.63 -22.56
CA LEU A 120 27.27 9.46 -24.00
C LEU A 120 27.18 10.79 -24.77
N GLY A 121 27.31 11.92 -24.07
CA GLY A 121 27.13 13.28 -24.61
C GLY A 121 28.40 14.08 -24.92
N ASN A 122 29.60 13.46 -24.97
CA ASN A 122 30.87 14.11 -25.31
C ASN A 122 31.51 13.53 -26.56
#